data_AF-A0A3R9U678-F1
#
_entry.id   AF-A0A3R9U678-F1
#
_cell.length_a   1.000
_cell.length_b   1.000
_cell.length_c   1.000
_cell.angle_alpha   90.00
_cell.angle_beta   90.00
_cell.angle_gamma   90.00
#
_symmetry.space_group_name_H-M   'P 1'
#
loop_
_entity.id
_entity.type
_entity.pdbx_description
1 polymer ?
#
loop_
_entity_poly.entity_id
_entity_poly.type
_entity_poly.pdbx_seq_one_letter_code
_entity_poly.pdbx_strand_id
1 'polypeptide(L)'
;RKAKSDTPIILIMQRLHVEDPTNFVLTGNVPGEWEQISIPALIDDEYISKLPEHIQRKIPRDVERDEKGRQSYWPLKESLLSLLQLEKGGEDKDGATVSRYTFASQYMQNPKKLGGDLVKAEWFGRYEELPLLKWRAIWADTAQKTKEHNDFSVFLCAGLGYDNNLYIIDVKRGKWEAPELLKEAKAFINKHKDSNTKIGKLRYMAVEDKSSGTGLIQSISRQTTLPIRAIQRDTDKLTRTMDVVFYVEERRVWLPAEAP
;
A
#
# COMPACT_ATOMS: atom_id res chain seq x y z
N ARG A 1 -36.56 1.36 -21.49
CA ARG A 1 -37.14 0.27 -22.31
C ARG A 1 -37.16 -0.97 -21.42
N LYS A 2 -38.30 -1.37 -20.82
CA LYS A 2 -38.34 -2.61 -20.03
C LYS A 2 -38.22 -3.78 -21.01
N ALA A 3 -37.12 -4.54 -20.92
CA ALA A 3 -36.98 -5.78 -21.66
C ALA A 3 -38.19 -6.68 -21.31
N LYS A 4 -38.80 -7.32 -22.32
CA LYS A 4 -39.86 -8.29 -22.07
C LYS A 4 -39.27 -9.48 -21.31
N SER A 5 -40.11 -10.02 -20.42
CA SER A 5 -39.90 -10.99 -19.33
C SER A 5 -38.71 -11.97 -19.40
N ASP A 6 -38.29 -12.46 -20.57
CA ASP A 6 -37.47 -13.68 -20.66
C ASP A 6 -36.14 -13.51 -21.41
N THR A 7 -35.72 -12.28 -21.75
CA THR A 7 -34.40 -12.09 -22.38
C THR A 7 -33.29 -12.17 -21.32
N PRO A 8 -32.37 -13.15 -21.38
CA PRO A 8 -31.29 -13.26 -20.42
C PRO A 8 -30.34 -12.07 -20.54
N ILE A 9 -29.92 -11.53 -19.40
CA ILE A 9 -28.92 -10.47 -19.33
C ILE A 9 -27.64 -11.07 -18.75
N ILE A 10 -26.53 -10.90 -19.44
CA ILE A 10 -25.22 -11.34 -18.99
C ILE A 10 -24.34 -10.09 -18.81
N LEU A 11 -23.88 -9.86 -17.58
CA LEU A 11 -22.90 -8.83 -17.27
C LEU A 11 -21.54 -9.50 -17.05
N ILE A 12 -20.58 -9.20 -17.92
CA ILE A 12 -19.19 -9.69 -17.81
C ILE A 12 -18.30 -8.48 -17.58
N MET A 13 -17.65 -8.43 -16.42
CA MET A 13 -16.68 -7.39 -16.09
C MET A 13 -15.69 -7.88 -15.05
N GLN A 14 -14.53 -7.22 -14.96
CA GLN A 14 -13.67 -7.32 -13.79
C GLN A 14 -14.17 -6.35 -12.72
N ARG A 15 -14.16 -6.77 -11.45
CA ARG A 15 -14.41 -5.86 -10.35
C ARG A 15 -13.34 -4.77 -10.28
N LEU A 16 -13.73 -3.51 -10.35
CA LEU A 16 -12.82 -2.36 -10.27
C LEU A 16 -12.89 -1.65 -8.92
N HIS A 17 -14.07 -1.66 -8.31
CA HIS A 17 -14.38 -0.94 -7.10
C HIS A 17 -15.55 -1.61 -6.38
N VAL A 18 -15.75 -1.29 -5.11
CA VAL A 18 -16.90 -1.78 -4.35
C VAL A 18 -18.24 -1.27 -4.86
N GLU A 19 -18.28 -0.14 -5.55
CA GLU A 19 -19.49 0.49 -6.10
C GLU A 19 -19.62 0.31 -7.61
N ASP A 20 -18.94 -0.69 -8.17
CA ASP A 20 -19.01 -0.97 -9.59
C ASP A 20 -20.39 -1.52 -10.03
N PRO A 21 -20.65 -1.64 -11.35
CA PRO A 21 -21.92 -2.15 -11.85
C PRO A 21 -22.31 -3.54 -11.32
N THR A 22 -21.34 -4.41 -10.99
CA THR A 22 -21.62 -5.70 -10.35
C THR A 22 -22.25 -5.48 -8.98
N ASN A 23 -21.67 -4.60 -8.15
CA ASN A 23 -22.27 -4.26 -6.86
C ASN A 23 -23.65 -3.62 -7.02
N PHE A 24 -23.80 -2.70 -7.98
CA PHE A 24 -25.08 -2.03 -8.25
C PHE A 24 -26.21 -3.04 -8.55
N VAL A 25 -25.90 -4.08 -9.34
CA VAL A 25 -26.81 -5.20 -9.62
C VAL A 25 -27.10 -6.01 -8.35
N LEU A 26 -26.07 -6.43 -7.63
CA LEU A 26 -26.21 -7.30 -6.44
C LEU A 26 -26.90 -6.63 -5.27
N THR A 27 -26.85 -5.29 -5.16
CA THR A 27 -27.61 -4.53 -4.15
C THR A 27 -29.08 -4.31 -4.53
N GLY A 28 -29.57 -4.95 -5.59
CA GLY A 28 -30.98 -4.91 -5.99
C GLY A 28 -31.39 -3.63 -6.73
N ASN A 29 -30.44 -2.79 -7.16
CA ASN A 29 -30.78 -1.60 -7.94
C ASN A 29 -31.16 -1.92 -9.39
N VAL A 30 -30.90 -3.14 -9.85
CA VAL A 30 -31.37 -3.66 -11.13
C VAL A 30 -32.35 -4.81 -10.87
N PRO A 31 -33.65 -4.66 -11.20
CA PRO A 31 -34.64 -5.71 -11.01
C PRO A 31 -34.29 -6.99 -11.76
N GLY A 32 -34.57 -8.14 -11.16
CA GLY A 32 -34.35 -9.47 -11.75
C GLY A 32 -33.73 -10.44 -10.76
N GLU A 33 -33.76 -11.73 -11.10
CA GLU A 33 -32.94 -12.74 -10.42
C GLU A 33 -31.56 -12.74 -11.07
N TRP A 34 -30.54 -12.52 -10.25
CA TRP A 34 -29.15 -12.45 -10.70
C TRP A 34 -28.34 -13.55 -10.01
N GLU A 35 -27.65 -14.35 -10.81
CA GLU A 35 -26.65 -15.30 -10.33
C GLU A 35 -25.26 -14.69 -10.54
N GLN A 36 -24.44 -14.66 -9.48
CA GLN A 36 -23.08 -14.17 -9.55
C GLN A 36 -22.09 -15.33 -9.68
N ILE A 37 -21.27 -15.29 -10.72
CA ILE A 37 -20.10 -16.16 -10.87
C ILE A 37 -18.85 -15.30 -10.70
N SER A 38 -18.07 -15.56 -9.65
CA SER A 38 -16.79 -14.89 -9.38
C SER A 38 -15.64 -15.85 -9.63
N ILE A 39 -14.67 -15.45 -10.45
CA ILE A 39 -13.50 -16.26 -10.83
C ILE A 39 -12.23 -15.50 -10.43
N PRO A 40 -11.58 -15.86 -9.31
CA PRO A 40 -10.32 -15.25 -8.92
C PRO A 40 -9.15 -15.82 -9.74
N ALA A 41 -8.11 -15.03 -9.95
CA ALA A 41 -6.92 -15.43 -10.67
C ALA A 41 -6.12 -16.51 -9.92
N LEU A 42 -6.10 -16.46 -8.58
CA LEU A 42 -5.56 -17.50 -7.71
C LEU A 42 -6.73 -18.27 -7.08
N ILE A 43 -6.80 -19.58 -7.33
CA ILE A 43 -7.84 -20.49 -6.80
C ILE A 43 -7.21 -21.53 -5.88
N ASP A 44 -7.90 -21.89 -4.80
CA ASP A 44 -7.53 -22.97 -3.88
C ASP A 44 -8.60 -24.08 -3.87
N ASP A 45 -8.36 -25.12 -3.08
CA ASP A 45 -9.30 -26.25 -2.99
C ASP A 45 -10.63 -25.87 -2.34
N GLU A 46 -10.65 -24.85 -1.47
CA GLU A 46 -11.88 -24.32 -0.88
C GLU A 46 -12.77 -23.71 -1.98
N TYR A 47 -12.21 -22.84 -2.82
CA TYR A 47 -12.91 -22.28 -3.97
C TYR A 47 -13.38 -23.37 -4.93
N ILE A 48 -12.51 -24.32 -5.28
CA ILE A 48 -12.84 -25.39 -6.22
C ILE A 48 -14.01 -26.25 -5.68
N SER A 49 -14.02 -26.54 -4.38
CA SER A 49 -15.08 -27.36 -3.76
C SER A 49 -16.47 -26.75 -3.86
N LYS A 50 -16.57 -25.42 -3.97
CA LYS A 50 -17.83 -24.67 -4.10
C LYS A 50 -18.39 -24.68 -5.53
N LEU A 51 -17.59 -25.07 -6.52
CA LEU A 51 -18.01 -25.11 -7.92
C LEU A 51 -18.85 -26.37 -8.22
N PRO A 52 -19.70 -26.35 -9.25
CA PRO A 52 -20.38 -27.55 -9.72
C PRO A 52 -19.40 -28.67 -10.10
N GLU A 53 -19.73 -29.93 -9.81
CA GLU A 53 -18.86 -31.09 -10.01
C GLU A 53 -18.32 -31.22 -11.46
N HIS A 54 -19.16 -30.88 -12.45
CA HIS A 54 -18.75 -30.91 -13.85
C HIS A 54 -17.72 -29.83 -14.22
N ILE A 55 -17.63 -28.73 -13.45
CA ILE A 55 -16.59 -27.72 -13.57
C ILE A 55 -15.35 -28.14 -12.80
N GLN A 56 -15.50 -28.68 -11.58
CA GLN A 56 -14.36 -29.18 -10.79
C GLN A 56 -13.49 -30.17 -11.58
N ARG A 57 -14.12 -31.06 -12.34
CA ARG A 57 -13.45 -32.05 -13.21
C ARG A 57 -12.63 -31.43 -14.35
N LYS A 58 -12.91 -30.19 -14.74
CA LYS A 58 -12.18 -29.46 -15.79
C LYS A 58 -10.99 -28.68 -15.26
N ILE A 59 -10.89 -28.52 -13.94
CA ILE A 59 -9.81 -27.76 -13.32
C ILE A 59 -8.58 -28.67 -13.19
N PRO A 60 -7.44 -28.31 -13.79
CA PRO A 60 -6.21 -29.07 -13.65
C PRO A 60 -5.80 -29.17 -12.18
N ARG A 61 -5.51 -30.40 -11.72
CA ARG A 61 -5.03 -30.67 -10.35
C ARG A 61 -3.52 -30.85 -10.28
N ASP A 62 -2.92 -31.31 -11.37
CA ASP A 62 -1.47 -31.49 -11.51
C ASP A 62 -0.84 -30.20 -12.05
N VAL A 63 -0.81 -29.17 -11.21
CA VAL A 63 -0.24 -27.86 -11.52
C VAL A 63 0.54 -27.32 -10.33
N GLU A 64 1.43 -26.38 -10.61
CA GLU A 64 2.17 -25.66 -9.58
C GLU A 64 1.22 -24.96 -8.60
N ARG A 65 1.56 -25.04 -7.30
CA ARG A 65 0.82 -24.42 -6.21
C ARG A 65 1.77 -23.70 -5.26
N ASP A 66 1.29 -22.62 -4.65
CA ASP A 66 2.04 -21.88 -3.64
C ASP A 66 1.95 -22.53 -2.26
N GLU A 67 2.66 -21.96 -1.27
CA GLU A 67 2.65 -22.43 0.12
C GLU A 67 1.27 -22.42 0.79
N LYS A 68 0.31 -21.68 0.23
CA LYS A 68 -1.08 -21.60 0.68
C LYS A 68 -1.99 -22.57 -0.08
N GLY A 69 -1.44 -23.40 -0.96
CA GLY A 69 -2.18 -24.36 -1.79
C GLY A 69 -2.91 -23.72 -2.99
N ARG A 70 -2.60 -22.48 -3.35
CA ARG A 70 -3.26 -21.74 -4.44
C ARG A 70 -2.58 -22.03 -5.78
N GLN A 71 -3.37 -22.14 -6.84
CA GLN A 71 -2.92 -22.26 -8.23
C GLN A 71 -3.48 -21.13 -9.10
N SER A 72 -2.84 -20.85 -10.24
CA SER A 72 -3.44 -19.99 -11.27
C SER A 72 -4.70 -20.64 -11.85
N TYR A 73 -5.79 -19.87 -11.96
CA TYR A 73 -6.99 -20.30 -12.68
C TYR A 73 -6.71 -20.56 -14.17
N TRP A 74 -5.81 -19.78 -14.79
CA TRP A 74 -5.46 -19.93 -16.20
C TRP A 74 -3.93 -19.88 -16.41
N PRO A 75 -3.22 -21.00 -16.12
CA PRO A 75 -1.75 -21.03 -16.16
C PRO A 75 -1.14 -20.67 -17.53
N LEU A 76 -1.84 -20.97 -18.63
CA LEU A 76 -1.40 -20.61 -19.99
C LEU A 76 -1.40 -19.11 -20.27
N LYS A 77 -2.28 -18.35 -19.60
CA LYS A 77 -2.37 -16.90 -19.75
C LYS A 77 -1.52 -16.18 -18.71
N GLU A 78 -1.63 -16.61 -17.46
CA GLU A 78 -0.96 -16.01 -16.30
C GLU A 78 -0.38 -17.12 -15.43
N SER A 79 0.95 -17.21 -15.37
CA SER A 79 1.63 -18.20 -14.54
C SER A 79 1.43 -17.89 -13.05
N LEU A 80 1.51 -18.92 -12.20
CA LEU A 80 1.44 -18.75 -10.75
C LEU A 80 2.51 -17.76 -10.27
N LEU A 81 3.74 -17.89 -10.76
CA LEU A 81 4.84 -16.99 -10.43
C LEU A 81 4.51 -15.51 -10.73
N SER A 82 3.95 -15.23 -11.91
CA SER A 82 3.55 -13.87 -12.30
C SER A 82 2.46 -13.31 -11.38
N LEU A 83 1.43 -14.12 -11.07
CA LEU A 83 0.36 -13.71 -10.16
C LEU A 83 0.88 -13.44 -8.74
N LEU A 84 1.80 -14.25 -8.23
CA LEU A 84 2.43 -14.02 -6.91
C LEU A 84 3.34 -12.78 -6.89
N GLN A 85 3.91 -12.40 -8.03
CA GLN A 85 4.64 -11.14 -8.16
C GLN A 85 3.67 -9.96 -8.14
N LEU A 86 2.60 -10.00 -8.94
CA LEU A 86 1.58 -8.96 -8.98
C LEU A 86 0.84 -8.81 -7.64
N GLU A 87 0.60 -9.91 -6.92
CA GLU A 87 0.02 -9.91 -5.57
C GLU A 87 0.85 -9.08 -4.57
N LYS A 88 2.17 -9.00 -4.75
CA LYS A 88 3.07 -8.21 -3.90
C LYS A 88 3.11 -6.72 -4.30
N GLY A 89 2.52 -6.37 -5.44
CA GLY A 89 2.66 -5.08 -6.12
C GLY A 89 3.77 -5.14 -7.18
N GLY A 90 3.55 -4.50 -8.33
CA GLY A 90 4.51 -4.50 -9.43
C GLY A 90 3.95 -3.88 -10.71
N GLU A 91 4.46 -4.32 -11.85
CA GLU A 91 3.95 -3.95 -13.18
C GLU A 91 3.43 -5.20 -13.87
N ASP A 92 2.32 -5.08 -14.60
CA ASP A 92 1.86 -6.15 -15.47
C ASP A 92 2.69 -6.24 -16.77
N LYS A 93 2.33 -7.20 -17.61
CA LYS A 93 2.98 -7.46 -18.90
C LYS A 93 2.97 -6.25 -19.86
N ASP A 94 2.04 -5.31 -19.66
CA ASP A 94 1.87 -4.11 -20.47
C ASP A 94 2.53 -2.88 -19.81
N GLY A 95 3.22 -3.08 -18.68
CA GLY A 95 3.94 -2.04 -17.93
C GLY A 95 3.05 -1.22 -17.01
N ALA A 96 1.78 -1.60 -16.81
CA ALA A 96 0.89 -0.88 -15.92
C ALA A 96 1.17 -1.27 -14.46
N THR A 97 1.33 -0.27 -13.59
CA THR A 97 1.51 -0.51 -12.15
C THR A 97 0.26 -1.17 -11.56
N VAL A 98 0.42 -2.39 -11.08
CA VAL A 98 -0.59 -3.15 -10.34
C VAL A 98 -0.30 -3.00 -8.87
N SER A 99 -1.05 -2.11 -8.21
CA SER A 99 -1.08 -2.07 -6.75
C SER A 99 -1.69 -3.36 -6.21
N ARG A 100 -1.38 -3.70 -4.96
CA ARG A 100 -2.01 -4.84 -4.28
C ARG A 100 -3.54 -4.70 -4.17
N TYR A 101 -4.07 -3.47 -4.12
CA TYR A 101 -5.52 -3.21 -4.17
C TYR A 101 -6.10 -3.51 -5.55
N THR A 102 -5.39 -3.08 -6.60
CA THR A 102 -5.73 -3.41 -7.99
C THR A 102 -5.75 -4.92 -8.17
N PHE A 103 -4.77 -5.64 -7.62
CA PHE A 103 -4.74 -7.09 -7.63
C PHE A 103 -5.94 -7.71 -6.90
N ALA A 104 -6.23 -7.28 -5.67
CA ALA A 104 -7.37 -7.78 -4.90
C ALA A 104 -8.71 -7.55 -5.62
N SER A 105 -8.87 -6.39 -6.26
CA SER A 105 -10.11 -6.03 -6.98
C SER A 105 -10.21 -6.76 -8.32
N GLN A 106 -9.25 -6.56 -9.21
CA GLN A 106 -9.34 -6.97 -10.61
C GLN A 106 -8.92 -8.42 -10.86
N TYR A 107 -7.96 -8.93 -10.09
CA TYR A 107 -7.47 -10.31 -10.24
C TYR A 107 -8.22 -11.26 -9.30
N MET A 108 -8.40 -10.87 -8.03
CA MET A 108 -9.07 -11.72 -7.04
C MET A 108 -10.59 -11.51 -6.96
N GLN A 109 -11.16 -10.58 -7.73
CA GLN A 109 -12.60 -10.25 -7.74
C GLN A 109 -13.16 -9.91 -6.35
N ASN A 110 -12.31 -9.36 -5.47
CA ASN A 110 -12.64 -9.04 -4.09
C ASN A 110 -12.28 -7.58 -3.77
N PRO A 111 -12.98 -6.60 -4.38
CA PRO A 111 -12.72 -5.20 -4.10
C PRO A 111 -13.04 -4.90 -2.64
N LYS A 112 -12.09 -4.28 -1.94
CA LYS A 112 -12.29 -3.80 -0.58
C LYS A 112 -12.88 -2.39 -0.61
N LYS A 113 -13.79 -2.08 0.31
CA LYS A 113 -14.35 -0.73 0.44
C LYS A 113 -13.20 0.23 0.74
N LEU A 114 -13.05 1.25 -0.09
CA LEU A 114 -12.26 2.44 0.25
C LEU A 114 -13.04 3.19 1.33
N GLY A 115 -12.96 2.73 2.57
CA GLY A 115 -13.57 3.41 3.72
C GLY A 115 -12.74 4.62 4.17
N GLY A 116 -13.30 5.47 5.02
CA GLY A 116 -12.53 6.51 5.73
C GLY A 116 -11.41 5.93 6.61
N ASP A 117 -11.49 4.64 6.94
CA ASP A 117 -10.50 3.86 7.70
C ASP A 117 -9.61 3.01 6.78
N LEU A 118 -9.01 3.63 5.76
CA LEU A 118 -8.03 2.98 4.86
C LEU A 118 -6.89 2.28 5.63
N VAL A 119 -6.57 2.77 6.82
CA VAL A 119 -5.59 2.19 7.73
C VAL A 119 -6.20 2.15 9.12
N LYS A 120 -6.26 0.97 9.74
CA LYS A 120 -6.72 0.84 11.12
C LYS A 120 -5.56 0.96 12.11
N ALA A 121 -5.80 1.67 13.21
CA ALA A 121 -4.79 1.83 14.27
C ALA A 121 -4.32 0.49 14.85
N GLU A 122 -5.22 -0.50 14.95
CA GLU A 122 -4.97 -1.87 15.43
C GLU A 122 -4.03 -2.71 14.53
N TRP A 123 -3.82 -2.29 13.29
CA TRP A 123 -2.91 -2.96 12.36
C TRP A 123 -1.45 -2.61 12.64
N PHE A 124 -1.19 -1.49 13.30
CA PHE A 124 0.16 -1.15 13.73
C PHE A 124 0.54 -1.92 14.99
N GLY A 125 1.65 -2.65 14.93
CA GLY A 125 2.27 -3.23 16.12
C GLY A 125 2.71 -2.14 17.11
N ARG A 126 2.99 -2.56 18.36
CA ARG A 126 3.54 -1.69 19.40
C ARG A 126 4.82 -2.28 19.97
N TYR A 127 5.88 -1.50 20.03
CA TYR A 127 7.16 -1.92 20.62
C TYR A 127 7.48 -1.09 21.86
N GLU A 128 7.99 -1.72 22.91
CA GLU A 128 8.50 -1.02 24.10
C GLU A 128 9.99 -0.68 23.92
N GLU A 129 10.78 -1.66 23.46
CA GLU A 129 12.18 -1.48 23.11
C GLU A 129 12.41 -1.61 21.61
N LEU A 130 13.23 -0.72 21.06
CA LEU A 130 13.64 -0.79 19.66
C LEU A 130 14.50 -2.05 19.42
N PRO A 131 14.14 -2.89 18.43
CA PRO A 131 14.94 -4.05 18.06
C PRO A 131 16.20 -3.62 17.30
N LEU A 132 17.07 -4.59 16.99
CA LEU A 132 18.23 -4.35 16.15
C LEU A 132 17.80 -3.89 14.74
N LEU A 133 18.26 -2.72 14.34
CA LEU A 133 17.94 -2.13 13.05
C LEU A 133 19.06 -2.33 12.03
N LYS A 134 18.69 -2.73 10.82
CA LYS A 134 19.58 -2.74 9.65
C LYS A 134 19.99 -1.32 9.27
N TRP A 135 19.05 -0.39 9.31
CA TRP A 135 19.25 1.02 8.95
C TRP A 135 18.07 1.89 9.35
N ARG A 136 18.30 3.21 9.34
CA ARG A 136 17.27 4.26 9.53
C ARG A 136 17.29 5.27 8.40
N ALA A 137 16.18 5.95 8.19
CA ALA A 137 16.07 7.12 7.33
C ALA A 137 15.06 8.12 7.91
N ILE A 138 15.10 9.35 7.39
CA ILE A 138 14.13 10.39 7.70
C ILE A 138 13.27 10.63 6.45
N TRP A 139 11.96 10.74 6.63
CA TRP A 139 11.04 11.19 5.59
C TRP A 139 10.43 12.52 6.01
N ALA A 140 10.41 13.47 5.09
CA ALA A 140 9.91 14.81 5.33
C ALA A 140 8.77 15.16 4.37
N ASP A 141 7.64 15.55 4.95
CA ASP A 141 6.53 16.19 4.25
C ASP A 141 6.49 17.65 4.69
N THR A 142 6.57 18.59 3.74
CA THR A 142 6.75 20.01 4.04
C THR A 142 5.55 20.81 3.56
N ALA A 143 5.00 21.61 4.46
CA ALA A 143 3.96 22.57 4.15
C ALA A 143 4.57 23.96 3.87
N GLN A 144 3.87 24.80 3.12
CA GLN A 144 4.39 26.08 2.65
C GLN A 144 4.04 27.28 3.53
N LYS A 145 3.01 27.20 4.39
CA LYS A 145 2.48 28.35 5.12
C LYS A 145 2.22 28.02 6.60
N THR A 146 2.29 29.02 7.49
CA THR A 146 2.23 28.83 8.96
C THR A 146 0.92 29.19 9.68
N LYS A 147 -0.04 29.86 9.02
CA LYS A 147 -1.40 30.14 9.58
C LYS A 147 -2.09 28.88 10.15
N GLU A 148 -3.01 29.08 11.10
CA GLU A 148 -3.70 28.01 11.84
C GLU A 148 -4.41 26.98 10.95
N HIS A 149 -4.91 27.38 9.78
CA HIS A 149 -5.56 26.48 8.81
C HIS A 149 -4.60 25.75 7.85
N ASN A 150 -3.28 26.01 7.92
CA ASN A 150 -2.33 25.36 7.03
C ASN A 150 -1.89 23.99 7.55
N ASP A 151 -1.43 23.18 6.60
CA ASP A 151 -0.85 21.87 6.85
C ASP A 151 0.41 21.94 7.72
N PHE A 152 0.69 20.87 8.44
CA PHE A 152 1.91 20.72 9.20
C PHE A 152 3.06 20.31 8.28
N SER A 153 4.27 20.77 8.61
CA SER A 153 5.48 20.09 8.16
C SER A 153 5.79 18.95 9.15
N VAL A 154 6.17 17.78 8.64
CA VAL A 154 6.40 16.56 9.42
C VAL A 154 7.75 15.97 9.04
N PHE A 155 8.54 15.61 10.06
CA PHE A 155 9.73 14.77 9.95
C PHE A 155 9.46 13.45 10.66
N LEU A 156 9.61 12.36 9.94
CA LEU A 156 9.43 10.99 10.43
C LEU A 156 10.77 10.28 10.39
N CYS A 157 11.30 9.84 11.53
CA CYS A 157 12.41 8.89 11.56
C CYS A 157 11.84 7.48 11.66
N ALA A 158 12.24 6.59 10.74
CA ALA A 158 11.88 5.18 10.81
C ALA A 158 13.08 4.30 10.41
N GLY A 159 13.05 3.04 10.81
CA GLY A 159 14.11 2.08 10.54
C GLY A 159 13.60 0.69 10.22
N LEU A 160 14.40 -0.06 9.46
CA LEU A 160 14.10 -1.44 9.08
C LEU A 160 14.82 -2.40 10.03
N GLY A 161 14.07 -3.28 10.70
CA GLY A 161 14.60 -4.33 11.57
C GLY A 161 15.22 -5.50 10.81
N TYR A 162 16.00 -6.33 11.50
CA TYR A 162 16.53 -7.57 10.92
C TYR A 162 15.43 -8.59 10.59
N ASP A 163 14.31 -8.51 11.30
CA ASP A 163 13.06 -9.25 11.09
C ASP A 163 12.22 -8.76 9.89
N ASN A 164 12.72 -7.76 9.14
CA ASN A 164 12.06 -7.13 8.00
C ASN A 164 10.79 -6.32 8.34
N ASN A 165 10.62 -5.93 9.61
CA ASN A 165 9.58 -4.98 10.01
C ASN A 165 10.10 -3.54 9.98
N LEU A 166 9.20 -2.59 9.70
CA LEU A 166 9.46 -1.16 9.74
C LEU A 166 9.04 -0.60 11.10
N TYR A 167 9.93 0.13 11.75
CA TYR A 167 9.72 0.74 13.06
C TYR A 167 9.70 2.24 12.92
N ILE A 168 8.59 2.89 13.31
CA ILE A 168 8.51 4.33 13.44
C ILE A 168 9.15 4.72 14.76
N ILE A 169 10.21 5.54 14.70
CA ILE A 169 11.10 5.81 15.84
C ILE A 169 10.78 7.14 16.50
N ASP A 170 10.57 8.17 15.68
CA ASP A 170 10.38 9.54 16.15
C ASP A 170 9.61 10.34 15.11
N VAL A 171 8.70 11.20 15.58
CA VAL A 171 7.89 12.08 14.74
C VAL A 171 7.99 13.49 15.28
N LYS A 172 8.46 14.42 14.45
CA LYS A 172 8.44 15.84 14.76
C LYS A 172 7.55 16.56 13.77
N ARG A 173 6.51 17.22 14.25
CA ARG A 173 5.62 18.05 13.42
C ARG A 173 5.53 19.47 13.94
N GLY A 174 5.38 20.41 13.03
CA GLY A 174 5.20 21.82 13.36
C GLY A 174 4.88 22.65 12.15
N LYS A 175 4.60 23.93 12.40
CA LYS A 175 4.32 24.92 11.36
C LYS A 175 5.48 25.90 11.39
N TRP A 176 6.31 25.85 10.35
CA TRP A 176 7.53 26.64 10.27
C TRP A 176 7.60 27.32 8.91
N GLU A 177 8.04 28.57 8.90
CA GLU A 177 8.48 29.23 7.68
C GLU A 177 9.81 28.62 7.23
N ALA A 178 10.24 28.92 5.99
CA ALA A 178 11.39 28.26 5.39
C ALA A 178 12.71 28.32 6.22
N PRO A 179 13.09 29.44 6.85
CA PRO A 179 14.29 29.50 7.68
C PRO A 179 14.23 28.58 8.91
N GLU A 180 13.09 28.58 9.60
CA GLU A 180 12.82 27.73 10.75
C GLU A 180 12.73 26.26 10.34
N LEU A 181 12.07 25.94 9.23
CA LEU A 181 11.97 24.59 8.70
C LEU A 181 13.37 23.99 8.46
N LEU A 182 14.29 24.78 7.91
CA LEU A 182 15.68 24.36 7.72
C LEU A 182 16.41 24.13 9.06
N LYS A 183 16.19 25.00 10.05
CA LYS A 183 16.75 24.82 11.40
C LYS A 183 16.25 23.54 12.04
N GLU A 184 14.95 23.28 11.95
CA GLU A 184 14.29 22.10 12.52
C GLU A 184 14.72 20.81 11.81
N ALA A 185 14.84 20.83 10.48
CA ALA A 185 15.34 19.69 9.72
C ALA A 185 16.77 19.32 10.14
N LYS A 186 17.66 20.30 10.31
CA LYS A 186 19.03 20.05 10.81
C LYS A 186 19.04 19.52 12.24
N ALA A 187 18.23 20.11 13.12
CA ALA A 187 18.11 19.64 14.49
C ALA A 187 17.64 18.19 14.54
N PHE A 188 16.68 17.82 13.69
CA PHE A 188 16.16 16.46 13.59
C PHE A 188 17.20 15.48 13.03
N ILE A 189 17.94 15.85 11.97
CA ILE A 189 19.08 15.05 11.47
C ILE A 189 20.11 14.86 12.58
N ASN A 190 20.49 15.93 13.28
CA ASN A 190 21.51 15.88 14.32
C ASN A 190 21.08 15.03 15.53
N LYS A 191 19.80 15.04 15.89
CA LYS A 191 19.23 14.15 16.93
C LYS A 191 19.43 12.67 16.57
N HIS A 192 19.34 12.35 15.27
CA HIS A 192 19.34 10.96 14.78
C HIS A 192 20.65 10.50 14.14
N LYS A 193 21.67 11.37 14.07
CA LYS A 193 22.93 11.12 13.33
C LYS A 193 23.77 9.98 13.91
N ASP A 194 23.69 9.78 15.23
CA ASP A 194 24.51 8.78 15.91
C ASP A 194 24.11 7.40 15.42
N SER A 195 25.10 6.50 15.32
CA SER A 195 24.88 5.15 14.82
C SER A 195 25.70 4.15 15.62
N ASN A 196 25.10 2.99 15.87
CA ASN A 196 25.75 1.84 16.48
C ASN A 196 25.07 0.56 15.97
N THR A 197 25.55 -0.59 16.41
CA THR A 197 25.04 -1.91 16.01
C THR A 197 23.58 -2.13 16.41
N LYS A 198 23.07 -1.43 17.44
CA LYS A 198 21.68 -1.54 17.92
C LYS A 198 20.72 -0.74 17.04
N ILE A 199 21.00 0.55 16.82
CA ILE A 199 20.06 1.48 16.15
C ILE A 199 20.28 1.62 14.64
N GLY A 200 21.37 1.06 14.11
CA GLY A 200 21.72 1.15 12.70
C GLY A 200 22.10 2.57 12.24
N LYS A 201 22.67 2.64 11.04
CA LYS A 201 23.10 3.90 10.41
C LYS A 201 21.92 4.67 9.84
N LEU A 202 21.88 5.98 10.08
CA LEU A 202 21.01 6.91 9.36
C LEU A 202 21.53 7.09 7.93
N ARG A 203 20.78 6.62 6.92
CA ARG A 203 21.28 6.53 5.53
C ARG A 203 20.98 7.76 4.69
N TYR A 204 19.81 8.35 4.85
CA TYR A 204 19.38 9.51 4.07
C TYR A 204 18.20 10.22 4.75
N MET A 205 17.94 11.44 4.29
CA MET A 205 16.66 12.11 4.45
C MET A 205 15.99 12.18 3.08
N ALA A 206 14.74 11.75 2.98
CA ALA A 206 13.94 11.87 1.77
C ALA A 206 12.89 12.95 1.96
N VAL A 207 12.86 13.92 1.05
CA VAL A 207 12.00 15.10 1.13
C VAL A 207 11.11 15.10 -0.09
N GLU A 208 9.83 15.32 0.10
CA GLU A 208 8.93 15.52 -1.03
C GLU A 208 9.30 16.78 -1.81
N ASP A 209 9.57 16.65 -3.11
CA ASP A 209 10.01 17.77 -3.96
C ASP A 209 8.82 18.58 -4.48
N LYS A 210 8.17 19.31 -3.57
CA LYS A 210 7.07 20.21 -3.89
C LYS A 210 7.04 21.42 -2.97
N SER A 211 6.68 22.58 -3.51
CA SER A 211 6.51 23.82 -2.75
C SER A 211 7.72 24.16 -1.87
N SER A 212 7.60 24.07 -0.54
CA SER A 212 8.70 24.35 0.40
C SER A 212 9.77 23.26 0.43
N GLY A 213 9.46 22.04 -0.02
CA GLY A 213 10.38 20.91 -0.04
C GLY A 213 11.54 21.11 -1.01
N THR A 214 11.29 21.69 -2.19
CA THR A 214 12.34 22.00 -3.18
C THR A 214 13.40 22.95 -2.60
N GLY A 215 12.96 24.01 -1.91
CA GLY A 215 13.86 24.96 -1.25
C GLY A 215 14.62 24.33 -0.09
N LEU A 216 13.96 23.45 0.68
CA LEU A 216 14.60 22.70 1.77
C LEU A 216 15.69 21.77 1.24
N ILE A 217 15.43 21.01 0.18
CA ILE A 217 16.38 20.09 -0.45
C ILE A 217 17.66 20.85 -0.85
N GLN A 218 17.52 21.96 -1.56
CA GLN A 218 18.67 22.77 -2.01
C GLN A 218 19.46 23.34 -0.83
N SER A 219 18.77 23.82 0.19
CA SER A 219 19.39 24.50 1.34
C SER A 219 20.08 23.54 2.29
N ILE A 220 19.45 22.38 2.58
CA ILE A 220 19.95 21.41 3.55
C ILE A 220 21.09 20.57 2.98
N SER A 221 21.04 20.21 1.69
CA SER A 221 22.10 19.42 1.02
C SER A 221 23.47 20.09 1.07
N ARG A 222 23.53 21.42 1.19
CA ARG A 222 24.78 22.20 1.32
C ARG A 222 25.33 22.22 2.75
N GLN A 223 24.57 21.75 3.73
CA GLN A 223 24.81 21.98 5.16
C GLN A 223 24.84 20.69 6.00
N THR A 224 24.66 19.53 5.36
CA THR A 224 24.78 18.21 6.00
C THR A 224 25.54 17.27 5.07
N THR A 225 26.22 16.30 5.67
CA THR A 225 26.84 15.18 4.96
C THR A 225 25.85 14.03 4.71
N LEU A 226 24.67 14.07 5.33
CA LEU A 226 23.61 13.09 5.11
C LEU A 226 23.04 13.23 3.69
N PRO A 227 22.98 12.16 2.89
CA PRO A 227 22.34 12.22 1.58
C PRO A 227 20.89 12.69 1.66
N ILE A 228 20.52 13.66 0.83
CA ILE A 228 19.16 14.20 0.71
C ILE A 228 18.57 13.70 -0.61
N ARG A 229 17.43 13.02 -0.54
CA ARG A 229 16.74 12.44 -1.69
C ARG A 229 15.46 13.22 -1.99
N ALA A 230 15.34 13.72 -3.21
CA ALA A 230 14.10 14.30 -3.70
C ALA A 230 13.11 13.17 -4.07
N ILE A 231 11.90 13.20 -3.51
CA ILE A 231 10.80 12.31 -3.91
C ILE A 231 9.86 13.11 -4.81
N GLN A 232 9.79 12.74 -6.09
CA GLN A 232 8.83 13.31 -7.04
C GLN A 232 7.41 12.80 -6.76
N ARG A 233 6.40 13.64 -7.01
CA ARG A 233 4.98 13.25 -6.98
C ARG A 233 4.49 12.99 -8.39
N ASP A 234 4.54 11.73 -8.86
CA ASP A 234 3.99 11.35 -10.17
C ASP A 234 2.64 10.63 -10.09
N THR A 235 2.33 9.95 -8.98
CA THR A 235 1.11 9.14 -8.84
C THR A 235 0.11 9.69 -7.83
N ASP A 236 -1.17 9.39 -8.05
CA ASP A 236 -2.28 9.78 -7.18
C ASP A 236 -2.08 9.29 -5.73
N LYS A 237 -2.46 10.14 -4.76
CA LYS A 237 -2.26 9.90 -3.31
C LYS A 237 -2.88 8.59 -2.84
N LEU A 238 -4.03 8.21 -3.40
CA LEU A 238 -4.72 6.99 -3.01
C LEU A 238 -3.91 5.77 -3.41
N THR A 239 -3.47 5.70 -4.66
CA THR A 239 -2.66 4.58 -5.18
C THR A 239 -1.41 4.34 -4.34
N ARG A 240 -0.68 5.43 -4.02
CA ARG A 240 0.49 5.37 -3.13
C ARG A 240 0.16 4.86 -1.73
N THR A 241 -1.00 5.22 -1.21
CA THR A 241 -1.46 4.73 0.10
C THR A 241 -1.76 3.24 0.02
N MET A 242 -2.44 2.79 -1.05
CA MET A 242 -2.78 1.38 -1.26
C MET A 242 -1.56 0.47 -1.33
N ASP A 243 -0.45 0.93 -1.91
CA ASP A 243 0.80 0.15 -1.95
C ASP A 243 1.38 -0.12 -0.55
N VAL A 244 1.12 0.77 0.41
CA VAL A 244 1.65 0.68 1.78
C VAL A 244 0.66 0.03 2.74
N VAL A 245 -0.65 0.18 2.52
CA VAL A 245 -1.72 -0.33 3.41
C VAL A 245 -1.53 -1.80 3.76
N PHE A 246 -1.12 -2.63 2.80
CA PHE A 246 -0.93 -4.06 3.06
C PHE A 246 0.21 -4.37 4.02
N TYR A 247 1.30 -3.58 4.02
CA TYR A 247 2.36 -3.78 5.01
C TYR A 247 1.85 -3.47 6.41
N VAL A 248 0.96 -2.49 6.55
CA VAL A 248 0.32 -2.18 7.81
C VAL A 248 -0.66 -3.29 8.19
N GLU A 249 -1.53 -3.74 7.27
CA GLU A 249 -2.49 -4.83 7.49
C GLU A 249 -1.79 -6.15 7.86
N GLU A 250 -0.63 -6.46 7.26
CA GLU A 250 0.23 -7.60 7.60
C GLU A 250 1.02 -7.42 8.91
N ARG A 251 0.77 -6.34 9.67
CA ARG A 251 1.44 -6.00 10.94
C ARG A 251 2.96 -5.87 10.82
N ARG A 252 3.44 -5.38 9.68
CA ARG A 252 4.87 -5.14 9.41
C ARG A 252 5.33 -3.73 9.74
N VAL A 253 4.43 -2.88 10.25
CA VAL A 253 4.75 -1.53 10.69
C VAL A 253 4.44 -1.39 12.19
N TRP A 254 5.43 -0.94 12.94
CA TRP A 254 5.39 -0.87 14.39
C TRP A 254 5.56 0.57 14.87
N LEU A 255 4.71 0.97 15.80
CA LEU A 255 4.78 2.26 16.50
C LEU A 255 5.33 2.03 17.91
N PRO A 256 5.91 3.04 18.57
CA PRO A 256 6.30 2.90 19.96
C PRO A 256 5.04 2.73 20.84
N ALA A 257 5.18 1.94 21.91
CA ALA A 257 4.11 1.70 22.88
C ALA A 257 3.63 3.01 23.53
N GLU A 258 4.58 3.89 23.84
CA GLU A 258 4.33 5.26 24.30
C GLU A 258 4.88 6.25 23.27
N ALA A 259 4.12 7.30 22.98
CA ALA A 259 4.58 8.33 22.06
C ALA A 259 5.79 9.06 22.66
N PRO A 260 6.91 9.21 21.93
CA PRO A 260 8.02 10.06 22.34
C PRO A 260 7.70 11.56 22.24
#